data_AF-A0A511YVU7-F1
#
_entry.id   AF-A0A511YVU7-F1
#
_cell.length_a   1.000
_cell.length_b   1.000
_cell.length_c   1.000
_cell.angle_alpha   90.00
_cell.angle_beta   90.00
_cell.angle_gamma   90.00
#
_symmetry.space_group_name_H-M   'P 1'
#
loop_
_entity.id
_entity.type
_entity.pdbx_description
1 polymer ?
#
loop_
_entity_poly.entity_id
_entity_poly.type
_entity_poly.pdbx_seq_one_letter_code
_entity_poly.pdbx_strand_id
1 'polypeptide(L)'
;MANYTAADIKALRESTGAGMLDVKKALDEADGDVAKATEIIRVKGLKGIAKREGRAASDGLVAANVADAADGQVGVLIELNSETDFVAKNEKFIALGDKVLAAAVAAGTDDVAAVLASDAGGQTVQAAIDELAAVIGEKLVLRRVARVSAPRVTVYLHKVNKDLPPQVGVLVGSDEAGAAVAKDVAMHIAAYSPTYLTRDEVPAETAADERRIAEETARNEGKPEAALSKIVEGRMTGFYKENVLVDQAFAKDQKKSVAQVVAEVGGTVTSFARFRVGA
;
A
#
# COMPACT_ATOMS: atom_id res chain seq x y z
N MET A 1 40.57 24.26 8.87
CA MET A 1 39.19 24.58 8.46
C MET A 1 38.68 23.39 7.66
N ALA A 2 37.38 23.10 7.69
CA ALA A 2 36.85 22.05 6.82
C ALA A 2 37.13 22.41 5.35
N ASN A 3 37.58 21.45 4.54
CA ASN A 3 37.90 21.63 3.12
C ASN A 3 36.64 21.63 2.22
N TYR A 4 35.47 21.83 2.83
CA TYR A 4 34.17 21.86 2.16
C TYR A 4 33.25 22.88 2.86
N THR A 5 32.24 23.34 2.14
CA THR A 5 31.30 24.38 2.57
C THR A 5 29.94 23.80 2.96
N ALA A 6 29.10 24.60 3.61
CA ALA A 6 27.69 24.24 3.84
C ALA A 6 26.92 24.01 2.53
N ALA A 7 27.32 24.67 1.44
CA ALA A 7 26.74 24.46 0.12
C ALA A 7 27.12 23.07 -0.42
N ASP A 8 28.34 22.60 -0.19
CA ASP A 8 28.78 21.26 -0.61
C ASP A 8 28.04 20.16 0.15
N ILE A 9 27.81 20.35 1.46
CA ILE A 9 26.97 19.44 2.26
C ILE A 9 25.56 19.38 1.67
N LYS A 10 24.96 20.54 1.37
CA LYS A 10 23.62 20.63 0.79
C LYS A 10 23.56 19.94 -0.58
N ALA A 11 24.52 20.22 -1.45
CA ALA A 11 24.59 19.64 -2.79
C ALA A 11 24.77 18.13 -2.76
N LEU A 12 25.67 17.61 -1.91
CA LEU A 12 25.88 16.16 -1.77
C LEU A 12 24.65 15.48 -1.15
N ARG A 13 23.98 16.12 -0.20
CA ARG A 13 22.70 15.63 0.35
C ARG A 13 21.60 15.56 -0.71
N GLU A 14 21.45 16.61 -1.51
CA GLU A 14 20.45 16.66 -2.58
C GLU A 14 20.75 15.62 -3.67
N SER A 15 22.01 15.49 -4.07
CA SER A 15 22.43 14.55 -5.11
C SER A 15 22.37 13.09 -4.68
N THR A 16 22.57 12.79 -3.39
CA THR A 16 22.55 11.40 -2.88
C THR A 16 21.20 11.01 -2.30
N GLY A 17 20.54 11.90 -1.55
CA GLY A 17 19.40 11.61 -0.69
C GLY A 17 19.79 11.20 0.73
N ALA A 18 21.07 11.21 1.08
CA ALA A 18 21.57 10.76 2.39
C ALA A 18 21.22 11.71 3.54
N GLY A 19 21.21 11.18 4.77
CA GLY A 19 21.03 11.96 5.99
C GLY A 19 22.10 13.04 6.16
N MET A 20 21.70 14.23 6.66
CA MET A 20 22.58 15.40 6.79
C MET A 20 23.88 15.10 7.58
N LEU A 21 23.76 14.36 8.67
CA LEU A 21 24.92 13.98 9.50
C LEU A 21 25.84 12.98 8.79
N ASP A 22 25.28 12.07 8.00
CA ASP A 22 26.06 11.07 7.27
C ASP A 22 26.84 11.72 6.13
N VAL A 23 26.22 12.67 5.42
CA VAL A 23 26.89 13.52 4.42
C VAL A 23 28.05 14.29 5.04
N LYS A 24 27.81 14.95 6.18
CA LYS A 24 28.86 15.72 6.86
C LYS A 24 30.04 14.83 7.27
N LYS A 25 29.77 13.69 7.91
CA LYS A 25 30.82 12.74 8.34
C LYS A 25 31.59 12.16 7.15
N ALA A 26 30.90 11.88 6.04
CA ALA A 26 31.55 11.37 4.84
C ALA A 26 32.48 12.40 4.20
N LEU A 27 32.08 13.67 4.16
CA LEU A 27 32.94 14.77 3.70
C LEU A 27 34.13 15.00 4.63
N ASP A 28 33.95 14.88 5.94
CA ASP A 28 35.06 14.93 6.91
C ASP A 28 36.09 13.82 6.65
N GLU A 29 35.64 12.57 6.44
CA GLU A 29 36.51 11.42 6.18
C GLU A 29 37.13 11.42 4.77
N ALA A 30 36.46 12.07 3.82
CA ALA A 30 36.92 12.25 2.46
C ALA A 30 37.83 13.48 2.29
N ASP A 31 38.07 14.25 3.35
CA ASP A 31 38.79 15.53 3.29
C ASP A 31 38.19 16.51 2.25
N GLY A 32 36.85 16.53 2.16
CA GLY A 32 36.09 17.34 1.21
C GLY A 32 35.94 16.74 -0.20
N ASP A 33 36.54 15.58 -0.49
CA ASP A 33 36.36 14.91 -1.79
C ASP A 33 34.94 14.33 -1.92
N VAL A 34 34.16 14.88 -2.84
CA VAL A 34 32.76 14.52 -3.06
C VAL A 34 32.59 13.09 -3.59
N ALA A 35 33.47 12.64 -4.47
CA ALA A 35 33.40 11.30 -5.05
C ALA A 35 33.70 10.25 -3.96
N LYS A 36 34.77 10.47 -3.21
CA LYS A 36 35.15 9.61 -2.09
C LYS A 36 34.11 9.64 -0.96
N ALA A 37 33.52 10.81 -0.66
CA ALA A 37 32.43 10.91 0.32
C ALA A 37 31.21 10.09 -0.12
N THR A 38 30.87 10.12 -1.41
CA THR A 38 29.78 9.32 -1.98
C THR A 38 30.04 7.82 -1.81
N GLU A 39 31.27 7.36 -2.07
CA GLU A 39 31.67 5.97 -1.84
C GLU A 39 31.58 5.58 -0.35
N ILE A 40 32.05 6.45 0.55
CA ILE A 40 31.99 6.23 2.00
C ILE A 40 30.54 6.08 2.47
N ILE A 41 29.62 6.93 2.00
CA ILE A 41 28.19 6.83 2.31
C ILE A 41 27.66 5.46 1.91
N ARG A 42 27.92 5.01 0.67
CA ARG A 42 27.44 3.72 0.16
C ARG A 42 27.99 2.55 0.97
N VAL A 43 29.30 2.51 1.19
CA VAL A 43 29.97 1.42 1.93
C VAL A 43 29.47 1.33 3.37
N LYS A 44 29.34 2.45 4.07
CA LYS A 44 28.81 2.47 5.44
C LYS A 44 27.33 2.14 5.50
N GLY A 45 26.57 2.64 4.53
CA GLY A 45 25.15 2.35 4.36
C GLY A 45 24.88 0.86 4.25
N LEU A 46 25.59 0.17 3.36
CA LEU A 46 25.47 -1.28 3.15
C LEU A 46 25.80 -2.07 4.41
N LYS A 47 26.85 -1.70 5.15
CA LYS A 47 27.18 -2.31 6.45
C LYS A 47 26.09 -2.08 7.52
N GLY A 48 25.26 -1.05 7.34
CA GLY A 48 24.20 -0.67 8.25
C GLY A 48 22.88 -1.41 8.03
N ILE A 49 22.62 -1.96 6.85
CA ILE A 49 21.29 -2.50 6.46
C ILE A 49 20.78 -3.53 7.46
N ALA A 50 21.58 -4.56 7.78
CA ALA A 50 21.18 -5.61 8.72
C ALA A 50 20.81 -5.05 10.12
N LYS A 51 21.41 -3.93 10.54
CA LYS A 51 21.09 -3.28 11.82
C LYS A 51 19.77 -2.50 11.78
N ARG A 52 19.18 -2.32 10.59
CA ARG A 52 17.91 -1.60 10.39
C ARG A 52 16.71 -2.53 10.28
N GLU A 53 16.91 -3.84 10.22
CA GLU A 53 15.83 -4.82 10.04
C GLU A 53 14.75 -4.71 11.14
N GLY A 54 15.15 -4.46 12.39
CA GLY A 54 14.23 -4.26 13.52
C GLY A 54 13.52 -2.90 13.56
N ARG A 55 13.83 -1.98 12.63
CA ARG A 55 13.18 -0.65 12.59
C ARG A 55 11.80 -0.72 11.95
N ALA A 56 10.90 0.13 12.42
CA ALA A 56 9.59 0.30 11.82
C ALA A 56 9.68 1.16 10.56
N ALA A 57 9.09 0.69 9.46
CA ALA A 57 8.92 1.43 8.22
C ALA A 57 7.42 1.62 7.97
N SER A 58 6.85 2.70 8.50
CA SER A 58 5.40 2.97 8.50
C SER A 58 5.00 4.11 7.57
N ASP A 59 5.96 4.75 6.88
CA ASP A 59 5.69 5.73 5.82
C ASP A 59 6.03 5.11 4.45
N GLY A 60 5.96 5.89 3.37
CA GLY A 60 6.31 5.48 2.01
C GLY A 60 5.21 5.80 1.01
N LEU A 61 5.06 4.93 0.01
CA LEU A 61 4.14 5.12 -1.10
C LEU A 61 3.40 3.85 -1.48
N VAL A 62 2.28 4.04 -2.17
CA VAL A 62 1.65 3.02 -3.00
C VAL A 62 1.73 3.43 -4.46
N ALA A 63 1.92 2.47 -5.33
CA ALA A 63 1.94 2.66 -6.77
C ALA A 63 1.18 1.53 -7.46
N ALA A 64 0.53 1.83 -8.57
CA ALA A 64 -0.28 0.86 -9.28
C ALA A 64 -0.17 1.01 -10.80
N ASN A 65 -0.30 -0.12 -11.49
CA ASN A 65 -0.34 -0.20 -12.94
C ASN A 65 -1.54 -1.09 -13.35
N VAL A 66 -2.17 -0.76 -14.47
CA VAL A 66 -3.18 -1.60 -15.10
C VAL A 66 -2.76 -1.80 -16.55
N ALA A 67 -2.74 -3.04 -17.00
CA ALA A 67 -2.39 -3.41 -18.37
C ALA A 67 -3.42 -4.38 -18.94
N ASP A 68 -3.57 -4.39 -20.27
CA ASP A 68 -4.39 -5.37 -20.96
C ASP A 68 -3.72 -6.76 -20.91
N ALA A 69 -4.55 -7.80 -20.86
CA ALA A 69 -4.17 -9.20 -20.85
C ALA A 69 -5.09 -10.00 -21.79
N ALA A 70 -4.80 -11.28 -22.00
CA ALA A 70 -5.57 -12.13 -22.92
C ALA A 70 -7.07 -12.16 -22.58
N ASP A 71 -7.42 -12.19 -21.30
CA ASP A 71 -8.79 -12.33 -20.80
C ASP A 71 -9.31 -11.06 -20.07
N GLY A 72 -8.90 -9.87 -20.55
CA GLY A 72 -9.33 -8.58 -19.99
C GLY A 72 -8.15 -7.73 -19.54
N GLN A 73 -8.12 -7.35 -18.27
CA GLN A 73 -7.09 -6.48 -17.71
C GLN A 73 -6.51 -7.06 -16.41
N VAL A 74 -5.25 -6.72 -16.15
CA VAL A 74 -4.55 -7.05 -14.90
C VAL A 74 -4.08 -5.76 -14.26
N GLY A 75 -4.50 -5.53 -13.02
CA GLY A 75 -3.97 -4.49 -12.15
C GLY A 75 -2.95 -5.04 -11.17
N VAL A 76 -1.86 -4.31 -10.97
CA VAL A 76 -0.85 -4.57 -9.93
C VAL A 76 -0.77 -3.34 -9.02
N LEU A 77 -0.76 -3.57 -7.72
CA LEU A 77 -0.63 -2.55 -6.67
C LEU A 77 0.50 -2.95 -5.74
N ILE A 78 1.40 -2.03 -5.43
CA ILE A 78 2.49 -2.24 -4.48
C ILE A 78 2.40 -1.25 -3.31
N GLU A 79 2.95 -1.65 -2.16
CA GLU A 79 3.31 -0.74 -1.07
C GLU A 79 4.82 -0.82 -0.82
N LEU A 80 5.52 0.29 -1.05
CA LEU A 80 6.93 0.45 -0.73
C LEU A 80 7.05 1.38 0.46
N ASN A 81 7.60 0.89 1.57
CA ASN A 81 7.72 1.65 2.81
C ASN A 81 9.10 2.27 3.02
N SER A 82 9.11 3.37 3.76
CA SER A 82 10.26 4.05 4.37
C SER A 82 10.01 4.28 5.87
N GLU A 83 11.02 4.74 6.60
CA GLU A 83 10.85 5.12 8.02
C GLU A 83 10.15 6.48 8.13
N THR A 84 10.44 7.42 7.22
CA THR A 84 9.93 8.80 7.28
C THR A 84 9.25 9.29 6.01
N ASP A 85 8.43 10.33 6.17
CA ASP A 85 7.75 11.06 5.09
C ASP A 85 8.74 11.87 4.23
N PHE A 86 9.89 12.27 4.80
CA PHE A 86 10.96 12.95 4.07
C PHE A 86 11.55 12.07 2.97
N VAL A 87 11.67 10.76 3.24
CA VAL A 87 12.09 9.79 2.23
C VAL A 87 10.95 9.49 1.27
N ALA A 88 9.71 9.37 1.75
CA ALA A 88 8.55 9.10 0.90
C ALA A 88 8.40 10.11 -0.26
N LYS A 89 8.70 11.40 0.00
CA LYS A 89 8.65 12.47 -1.03
C LYS A 89 9.97 12.69 -1.79
N ASN A 90 11.00 11.88 -1.55
CA ASN A 90 12.26 11.97 -2.29
C ASN A 90 12.10 11.38 -3.70
N GLU A 91 12.55 12.10 -4.74
CA GLU A 91 12.41 11.69 -6.13
C GLU A 91 13.06 10.33 -6.44
N LYS A 92 14.17 9.99 -5.80
CA LYS A 92 14.82 8.68 -5.98
C LYS A 92 14.03 7.54 -5.37
N PHE A 93 13.36 7.80 -4.24
CA PHE A 93 12.49 6.81 -3.60
C PHE A 93 11.23 6.58 -4.45
N ILE A 94 10.66 7.65 -5.01
CA ILE A 94 9.53 7.56 -5.95
C ILE A 94 9.93 6.78 -7.20
N ALA A 95 11.09 7.09 -7.79
CA ALA A 95 11.62 6.37 -8.94
C ALA A 95 11.93 4.89 -8.64
N LEU A 96 12.39 4.57 -7.42
CA LEU A 96 12.50 3.19 -6.96
C LEU A 96 11.12 2.53 -6.92
N GLY A 97 10.10 3.21 -6.38
CA GLY A 97 8.72 2.72 -6.39
C GLY A 97 8.22 2.35 -7.79
N ASP A 98 8.43 3.23 -8.78
CA ASP A 98 8.06 2.97 -10.17
C ASP A 98 8.80 1.75 -10.75
N LYS A 99 10.10 1.62 -10.42
CA LYS A 99 10.94 0.50 -10.84
C LYS A 99 10.49 -0.82 -10.21
N VAL A 100 10.15 -0.83 -8.93
CA VAL A 100 9.61 -1.99 -8.22
C VAL A 100 8.25 -2.39 -8.80
N LEU A 101 7.39 -1.41 -9.10
CA LEU A 101 6.10 -1.67 -9.73
C LEU A 101 6.25 -2.32 -11.11
N ALA A 102 7.16 -1.80 -11.94
CA ALA A 102 7.45 -2.38 -13.25
C ALA A 102 7.93 -3.83 -13.15
N ALA A 103 8.83 -4.12 -12.19
CA ALA A 103 9.29 -5.48 -11.92
C ALA A 103 8.16 -6.39 -11.43
N ALA A 104 7.28 -5.90 -10.55
CA ALA A 104 6.12 -6.65 -10.07
C ALA A 104 5.13 -6.99 -11.20
N VAL A 105 4.89 -6.04 -12.12
CA VAL A 105 4.08 -6.27 -13.33
C VAL A 105 4.71 -7.34 -14.21
N ALA A 106 6.02 -7.24 -14.47
CA ALA A 106 6.74 -8.20 -15.30
C ALA A 106 6.81 -9.60 -14.68
N ALA A 107 6.94 -9.69 -13.35
CA ALA A 107 6.98 -10.95 -12.61
C ALA A 107 5.64 -11.70 -12.66
N GLY A 108 4.53 -10.98 -12.82
CA GLY A 108 3.20 -11.58 -12.97
C GLY A 108 2.71 -12.32 -11.72
N THR A 109 3.20 -11.95 -10.54
CA THR A 109 2.87 -12.57 -9.24
C THR A 109 2.66 -11.51 -8.17
N ASP A 110 1.87 -11.83 -7.15
CA ASP A 110 1.70 -11.06 -5.92
C ASP A 110 2.58 -11.56 -4.77
N ASP A 111 3.37 -12.61 -5.00
CA ASP A 111 4.36 -13.10 -4.04
C ASP A 111 5.53 -12.11 -3.90
N VAL A 112 5.65 -11.50 -2.73
CA VAL A 112 6.68 -10.49 -2.45
C VAL A 112 8.08 -11.05 -2.64
N ALA A 113 8.34 -12.29 -2.22
CA ALA A 113 9.67 -12.89 -2.32
C ALA A 113 10.10 -13.10 -3.78
N ALA A 114 9.18 -13.54 -4.63
CA ALA A 114 9.39 -13.67 -6.07
C ALA A 114 9.62 -12.31 -6.74
N VAL A 115 8.87 -11.26 -6.35
CA VAL A 115 9.09 -9.90 -6.86
C VAL A 115 10.46 -9.37 -6.42
N LEU A 116 10.85 -9.56 -5.15
CA LEU A 116 12.16 -9.15 -4.63
C LEU A 116 13.32 -9.81 -5.38
N ALA A 117 13.14 -11.06 -5.84
CA ALA A 117 14.12 -11.80 -6.62
C ALA A 117 14.12 -11.46 -8.12
N SER A 118 13.10 -10.74 -8.62
CA SER A 118 12.94 -10.42 -10.04
C SER A 118 13.93 -9.37 -10.52
N ASP A 119 14.24 -9.38 -11.83
CA ASP A 119 15.11 -8.37 -12.44
C ASP A 119 14.47 -6.98 -12.42
N ALA A 120 15.30 -6.01 -12.09
CA ALA A 120 15.00 -4.59 -12.13
C ALA A 120 16.18 -3.88 -12.81
N GLY A 121 16.34 -4.10 -14.12
CA GLY A 121 17.33 -3.42 -14.93
C GLY A 121 18.76 -3.88 -14.66
N GLY A 122 19.00 -5.19 -14.65
CA GLY A 122 20.33 -5.81 -14.51
C GLY A 122 20.76 -6.11 -13.06
N GLN A 123 19.87 -5.90 -12.10
CA GLN A 123 20.02 -6.33 -10.70
C GLN A 123 18.65 -6.71 -10.12
N THR A 124 18.62 -7.44 -9.01
CA THR A 124 17.34 -7.80 -8.38
C THR A 124 16.64 -6.58 -7.78
N VAL A 125 15.31 -6.66 -7.62
CA VAL A 125 14.53 -5.66 -6.88
C VAL A 125 15.09 -5.46 -5.47
N GLN A 126 15.41 -6.55 -4.75
CA GLN A 126 16.01 -6.47 -3.41
C GLN A 126 17.32 -5.68 -3.41
N ALA A 127 18.21 -5.94 -4.39
CA ALA A 127 19.48 -5.22 -4.50
C ALA A 127 19.28 -3.73 -4.76
N ALA A 128 18.31 -3.36 -5.61
CA ALA A 128 17.98 -1.95 -5.86
C ALA A 128 17.42 -1.25 -4.62
N ILE A 129 16.57 -1.94 -3.83
CA ILE A 129 16.06 -1.43 -2.55
C ILE A 129 17.20 -1.24 -1.55
N ASP A 130 18.07 -2.24 -1.39
CA ASP A 130 19.21 -2.21 -0.48
C ASP A 130 20.21 -1.11 -0.84
N GLU A 131 20.48 -0.92 -2.13
CA GLU A 131 21.37 0.12 -2.63
C GLU A 131 20.85 1.52 -2.27
N LEU A 132 19.55 1.79 -2.46
CA LEU A 132 18.98 3.07 -2.09
C LEU A 132 18.89 3.22 -0.57
N ALA A 133 18.52 2.16 0.17
CA ALA A 133 18.47 2.15 1.62
C ALA A 133 19.85 2.45 2.24
N ALA A 134 20.92 1.94 1.64
CA ALA A 134 22.29 2.24 2.04
C ALA A 134 22.58 3.74 1.95
N VAL A 135 22.21 4.37 0.83
CA VAL A 135 22.44 5.81 0.61
C VAL A 135 21.56 6.67 1.51
N ILE A 136 20.27 6.38 1.59
CA ILE A 136 19.30 7.17 2.36
C ILE A 136 19.57 7.08 3.86
N GLY A 137 19.95 5.89 4.36
CA GLY A 137 20.19 5.68 5.78
C GLY A 137 18.97 5.13 6.55
N GLU A 138 17.87 4.88 5.86
CA GLU A 138 16.61 4.33 6.39
C GLU A 138 16.38 2.90 5.92
N LYS A 139 15.52 2.17 6.63
CA LYS A 139 14.94 0.91 6.19
C LYS A 139 13.93 1.19 5.06
N LEU A 140 14.13 0.56 3.91
CA LEU A 140 13.19 0.54 2.80
C LEU A 140 12.68 -0.90 2.62
N VAL A 141 11.37 -1.07 2.40
CA VAL A 141 10.77 -2.42 2.33
C VAL A 141 9.65 -2.45 1.31
N LEU A 142 9.71 -3.40 0.37
CA LEU A 142 8.51 -3.79 -0.37
C LEU A 142 7.63 -4.61 0.57
N ARG A 143 6.57 -4.01 1.12
CA ARG A 143 5.76 -4.63 2.18
C ARG A 143 4.76 -5.63 1.62
N ARG A 144 4.15 -5.30 0.49
CA ARG A 144 3.11 -6.14 -0.14
C ARG A 144 2.92 -5.78 -1.60
N VAL A 145 2.47 -6.78 -2.35
CA VAL A 145 2.02 -6.69 -3.74
C VAL A 145 0.62 -7.29 -3.78
N ALA A 146 -0.27 -6.68 -4.55
CA ALA A 146 -1.58 -7.24 -4.86
C ALA A 146 -1.78 -7.25 -6.36
N ARG A 147 -2.48 -8.26 -6.85
CA ARG A 147 -2.79 -8.44 -8.27
C ARG A 147 -4.28 -8.73 -8.43
N VAL A 148 -4.93 -8.01 -9.34
CA VAL A 148 -6.36 -8.16 -9.65
C VAL A 148 -6.51 -8.41 -11.14
N SER A 149 -7.19 -9.48 -11.51
CA SER A 149 -7.51 -9.79 -12.91
C SER A 149 -9.01 -9.79 -13.10
N ALA A 150 -9.51 -9.06 -14.09
CA ALA A 150 -10.94 -8.95 -14.38
C ALA A 150 -11.13 -8.45 -15.82
N PRO A 151 -12.35 -8.56 -16.41
CA PRO A 151 -12.63 -7.95 -17.71
C PRO A 151 -12.21 -6.48 -17.77
N ARG A 152 -12.53 -5.70 -16.72
CA ARG A 152 -12.08 -4.31 -16.53
C ARG A 152 -11.44 -4.15 -15.15
N VAL A 153 -10.34 -3.41 -15.08
CA VAL A 153 -9.70 -3.05 -13.81
C VAL A 153 -9.60 -1.53 -13.68
N THR A 154 -10.13 -0.98 -12.59
CA THR A 154 -10.07 0.45 -12.28
C THR A 154 -9.12 0.72 -11.13
N VAL A 155 -8.28 1.75 -11.28
CA VAL A 155 -7.35 2.21 -10.25
C VAL A 155 -7.79 3.54 -9.63
N TYR A 156 -7.65 3.65 -8.31
CA TYR A 156 -7.73 4.92 -7.60
C TYR A 156 -6.56 5.05 -6.63
N LEU A 157 -5.77 6.12 -6.81
CA LEU A 157 -4.65 6.49 -5.96
C LEU A 157 -5.00 7.80 -5.25
N HIS A 158 -4.87 7.83 -3.93
CA HIS A 158 -5.20 8.97 -3.10
C HIS A 158 -3.99 9.44 -2.29
N LYS A 159 -3.75 10.75 -2.35
CA LYS A 159 -2.74 11.45 -1.55
C LYS A 159 -3.41 11.96 -0.27
N VAL A 160 -3.08 11.34 0.87
CA VAL A 160 -3.57 11.78 2.19
C VAL A 160 -2.99 13.17 2.54
N ASN A 161 -1.78 13.45 2.06
CA ASN A 161 -1.16 14.77 2.08
C ASN A 161 -0.72 15.15 0.66
N LYS A 162 -1.01 16.38 0.22
CA LYS A 162 -0.67 16.89 -1.11
C LYS A 162 0.83 16.83 -1.43
N ASP A 163 1.68 16.95 -0.40
CA ASP A 163 3.13 17.00 -0.53
C ASP A 163 3.78 15.60 -0.57
N LEU A 164 2.98 14.54 -0.39
CA LEU A 164 3.42 13.15 -0.41
C LEU A 164 3.00 12.45 -1.73
N PRO A 165 3.67 11.35 -2.11
CA PRO A 165 3.14 10.44 -3.11
C PRO A 165 1.80 9.83 -2.63
N PRO A 166 1.06 9.12 -3.51
CA PRO A 166 -0.12 8.39 -3.08
C PRO A 166 0.19 7.47 -1.89
N GLN A 167 -0.66 7.51 -0.87
CA GLN A 167 -0.54 6.69 0.34
C GLN A 167 -1.71 5.71 0.50
N VAL A 168 -2.77 5.87 -0.29
CA VAL A 168 -3.86 4.91 -0.38
C VAL A 168 -4.06 4.54 -1.84
N GLY A 169 -4.13 3.25 -2.12
CA GLY A 169 -4.24 2.71 -3.47
C GLY A 169 -5.30 1.63 -3.50
N VAL A 170 -6.16 1.69 -4.51
CA VAL A 170 -7.26 0.76 -4.70
C VAL A 170 -7.27 0.26 -6.13
N LEU A 171 -7.39 -1.05 -6.30
CA LEU A 171 -7.77 -1.72 -7.53
C LEU A 171 -9.19 -2.26 -7.37
N VAL A 172 -10.02 -2.09 -8.39
CA VAL A 172 -11.37 -2.68 -8.47
C VAL A 172 -11.48 -3.44 -9.78
N GLY A 173 -11.68 -4.75 -9.70
CA GLY A 173 -12.06 -5.58 -10.83
C GLY A 173 -13.57 -5.55 -11.03
N SER A 174 -14.01 -5.39 -12.28
CA SER A 174 -15.42 -5.43 -12.65
C SER A 174 -15.61 -6.10 -14.01
N ASP A 175 -16.86 -6.42 -14.33
CA ASP A 175 -17.26 -6.64 -15.72
C ASP A 175 -17.32 -5.30 -16.50
N GLU A 176 -17.63 -5.40 -17.80
CA GLU A 176 -17.74 -4.25 -18.70
C GLU A 176 -18.81 -3.24 -18.25
N ALA A 177 -19.97 -3.71 -17.79
CA ALA A 177 -21.06 -2.86 -17.34
C ALA A 177 -20.72 -2.16 -16.01
N GLY A 178 -20.12 -2.87 -15.07
CA GLY A 178 -19.72 -2.36 -13.76
C GLY A 178 -18.61 -1.31 -13.84
N ALA A 179 -17.84 -1.28 -14.93
CA ALA A 179 -16.80 -0.29 -15.16
C ALA A 179 -17.35 1.16 -15.15
N ALA A 180 -18.63 1.34 -15.48
CA ALA A 180 -19.30 2.65 -15.45
C ALA A 180 -19.30 3.30 -14.04
N VAL A 181 -19.28 2.50 -12.97
CA VAL A 181 -19.29 2.98 -11.57
C VAL A 181 -18.04 2.60 -10.78
N ALA A 182 -17.15 1.77 -11.35
CA ALA A 182 -15.98 1.23 -10.66
C ALA A 182 -15.06 2.30 -10.08
N LYS A 183 -14.96 3.49 -10.70
CA LYS A 183 -14.17 4.60 -10.15
C LYS A 183 -14.73 5.09 -8.81
N ASP A 184 -16.04 5.22 -8.71
CA ASP A 184 -16.69 5.69 -7.49
C ASP A 184 -16.68 4.62 -6.40
N VAL A 185 -16.80 3.35 -6.80
CA VAL A 185 -16.58 2.21 -5.90
C VAL A 185 -15.14 2.21 -5.36
N ALA A 186 -14.14 2.46 -6.21
CA ALA A 186 -12.74 2.54 -5.77
C ALA A 186 -12.50 3.69 -4.76
N MET A 187 -13.15 4.83 -4.97
CA MET A 187 -13.13 5.94 -4.00
C MET A 187 -13.83 5.59 -2.69
N HIS A 188 -14.95 4.86 -2.75
CA HIS A 188 -15.65 4.36 -1.57
C HIS A 188 -14.78 3.40 -0.78
N ILE A 189 -14.16 2.40 -1.42
CA ILE A 189 -13.23 1.45 -0.78
C ILE A 189 -12.06 2.19 -0.11
N ALA A 190 -11.50 3.21 -0.76
CA ALA A 190 -10.41 4.00 -0.17
C ALA A 190 -10.82 4.63 1.18
N ALA A 191 -12.05 5.14 1.27
CA ALA A 191 -12.58 5.82 2.44
C ALA A 191 -13.13 4.86 3.53
N TYR A 192 -13.91 3.85 3.14
CA TYR A 192 -14.65 2.97 4.06
C TYR A 192 -13.91 1.68 4.42
N SER A 193 -12.83 1.36 3.71
CA SER A 193 -11.91 0.27 4.06
C SER A 193 -12.58 -1.11 4.29
N PRO A 194 -13.50 -1.58 3.43
CA PRO A 194 -14.04 -2.93 3.55
C PRO A 194 -12.92 -3.97 3.51
N THR A 195 -13.13 -5.08 4.20
CA THR A 195 -12.21 -6.22 4.25
C THR A 195 -12.58 -7.27 3.22
N TYR A 196 -13.87 -7.45 2.96
CA TYR A 196 -14.41 -8.50 2.09
C TYR A 196 -15.27 -7.90 0.98
N LEU A 197 -15.34 -8.53 -0.18
CA LEU A 197 -16.23 -8.09 -1.26
C LEU A 197 -17.67 -8.49 -0.95
N THR A 198 -17.87 -9.77 -0.60
CA THR A 198 -19.17 -10.38 -0.30
C THR A 198 -19.17 -11.04 1.08
N ARG A 199 -20.36 -11.38 1.61
CA ARG A 199 -20.48 -12.06 2.90
C ARG A 199 -19.89 -13.47 2.88
N ASP A 200 -19.92 -14.14 1.72
CA ASP A 200 -19.41 -15.50 1.56
C ASP A 200 -17.88 -15.58 1.62
N GLU A 201 -17.20 -14.43 1.46
CA GLU A 201 -15.75 -14.32 1.64
C GLU A 201 -15.34 -14.13 3.11
N VAL A 202 -16.30 -13.87 4.00
CA VAL A 202 -16.01 -13.79 5.45
C VAL A 202 -15.69 -15.21 5.95
N PRO A 203 -14.52 -15.44 6.58
CA PRO A 203 -14.18 -16.74 7.14
C PRO A 203 -15.26 -17.21 8.13
N ALA A 204 -15.63 -18.49 8.02
CA ALA A 204 -16.70 -19.06 8.85
C ALA A 204 -16.42 -18.92 10.37
N GLU A 205 -15.15 -19.04 10.76
CA GLU A 205 -14.67 -18.78 12.12
C GLU A 205 -14.90 -17.34 12.57
N THR A 206 -14.55 -16.35 11.74
CA THR A 206 -14.80 -14.93 12.03
C THR A 206 -16.29 -14.66 12.19
N ALA A 207 -17.12 -15.15 11.27
CA ALA A 207 -18.57 -14.96 11.34
C ALA A 207 -19.19 -15.65 12.59
N ALA A 208 -18.68 -16.82 12.98
CA ALA A 208 -19.11 -17.53 14.18
C ALA A 208 -18.69 -16.80 15.47
N ASP A 209 -17.46 -16.30 15.51
CA ASP A 209 -16.94 -15.53 16.65
C ASP A 209 -17.71 -14.23 16.85
N GLU A 210 -17.95 -13.46 15.78
CA GLU A 210 -18.74 -12.23 15.85
C GLU A 210 -20.18 -12.50 16.29
N ARG A 211 -20.78 -13.60 15.83
CA ARG A 211 -22.11 -14.03 16.26
C ARG A 211 -22.13 -14.36 17.76
N ARG A 212 -21.13 -15.09 18.25
CA ARG A 212 -20.99 -15.44 19.67
C ARG A 212 -20.80 -14.18 20.52
N ILE A 213 -19.92 -13.26 20.11
CA ILE A 213 -19.71 -11.97 20.78
C ILE A 213 -21.01 -11.16 20.84
N ALA A 214 -21.75 -11.11 19.73
CA ALA A 214 -23.03 -10.42 19.65
C ALA A 214 -24.07 -11.02 20.63
N GLU A 215 -24.11 -12.35 20.74
CA GLU A 215 -25.01 -13.06 21.67
C GLU A 215 -24.63 -12.81 23.13
N GLU A 216 -23.36 -13.02 23.49
CA GLU A 216 -22.86 -12.81 24.86
C GLU A 216 -23.09 -11.37 25.31
N THR A 217 -22.82 -10.40 24.43
CA THR A 217 -23.04 -8.99 24.72
C THR A 217 -24.53 -8.70 24.91
N ALA A 218 -25.42 -9.29 24.11
CA ALA A 218 -26.86 -9.10 24.26
C ALA A 218 -27.39 -9.74 25.56
N ARG A 219 -26.88 -10.91 25.95
CA ARG A 219 -27.21 -11.55 27.24
C ARG A 219 -26.72 -10.70 28.42
N ASN A 220 -25.49 -10.18 28.36
CA ASN A 220 -24.91 -9.34 29.41
C ASN A 220 -25.62 -7.98 29.56
N GLU A 221 -26.22 -7.46 28.49
CA GLU A 221 -27.10 -6.27 28.53
C GLU A 221 -28.51 -6.57 29.09
N GLY A 222 -28.78 -7.80 29.52
CA GLY A 222 -30.08 -8.21 30.09
C GLY A 222 -31.21 -8.26 29.06
N LYS A 223 -30.90 -8.47 27.77
CA LYS A 223 -31.93 -8.57 26.72
C LYS A 223 -32.75 -9.87 26.89
N PRO A 224 -34.08 -9.84 26.66
CA PRO A 224 -34.92 -11.02 26.79
C PRO A 224 -34.52 -12.16 25.83
N GLU A 225 -34.57 -13.41 26.30
CA GLU A 225 -34.15 -14.59 25.52
C GLU A 225 -34.90 -14.74 24.20
N ALA A 226 -36.22 -14.44 24.19
CA ALA A 226 -37.05 -14.45 23.00
C ALA A 226 -36.63 -13.42 21.91
N ALA A 227 -35.90 -12.37 22.29
CA ALA A 227 -35.42 -11.33 21.38
C ALA A 227 -33.96 -11.52 20.95
N LEU A 228 -33.19 -12.41 21.61
CA LEU A 228 -31.75 -12.56 21.39
C LEU A 228 -31.42 -12.86 19.93
N SER A 229 -32.09 -13.84 19.30
CA SER A 229 -31.84 -14.19 17.90
C SER A 229 -31.97 -12.98 16.98
N LYS A 230 -33.03 -12.17 17.13
CA LYS A 230 -33.24 -10.98 16.29
C LYS A 230 -32.20 -9.88 16.56
N ILE A 231 -31.75 -9.72 17.80
CA ILE A 231 -30.71 -8.76 18.18
C ILE A 231 -29.36 -9.18 17.59
N VAL A 232 -29.01 -10.47 17.70
CA VAL A 232 -27.79 -11.04 17.13
C VAL A 232 -27.77 -10.86 15.62
N GLU A 233 -28.85 -11.18 14.90
CA GLU A 233 -28.95 -10.96 13.45
C GLU A 233 -28.81 -9.48 13.08
N GLY A 234 -29.36 -8.57 13.88
CA GLY A 234 -29.19 -7.12 13.71
C GLY A 234 -27.73 -6.69 13.85
N ARG A 235 -27.01 -7.22 14.85
CA ARG A 235 -25.58 -6.94 15.08
C ARG A 235 -24.70 -7.53 13.99
N MET A 236 -24.97 -8.76 13.56
CA MET A 236 -24.30 -9.37 12.41
C MET A 236 -24.51 -8.56 11.14
N THR A 237 -25.71 -8.03 10.92
CA THR A 237 -25.97 -7.12 9.80
C THR A 237 -25.13 -5.85 9.91
N GLY A 238 -24.92 -5.30 11.12
CA GLY A 238 -24.00 -4.19 11.37
C GLY A 238 -22.56 -4.54 10.99
N PHE A 239 -22.06 -5.68 11.47
CA PHE A 239 -20.73 -6.19 11.13
C PHE A 239 -20.52 -6.31 9.61
N TYR A 240 -21.48 -6.88 8.88
CA TYR A 240 -21.39 -6.97 7.42
C TYR A 240 -21.40 -5.59 6.76
N LYS A 241 -22.23 -4.65 7.22
CA LYS A 241 -22.24 -3.27 6.70
C LYS A 241 -20.95 -2.50 6.98
N GLU A 242 -20.15 -2.92 7.94
CA GLU A 242 -18.85 -2.31 8.23
C GLU A 242 -17.73 -2.96 7.39
N ASN A 243 -17.77 -4.29 7.21
CA ASN A 243 -16.63 -5.06 6.69
C ASN A 243 -16.82 -5.59 5.26
N VAL A 244 -18.04 -5.66 4.74
CA VAL A 244 -18.37 -6.23 3.43
C VAL A 244 -18.77 -5.14 2.45
N LEU A 245 -18.02 -5.00 1.36
CA LEU A 245 -18.19 -3.92 0.37
C LEU A 245 -19.62 -3.84 -0.17
N VAL A 246 -20.20 -4.96 -0.60
CA VAL A 246 -21.53 -4.95 -1.23
C VAL A 246 -22.66 -4.56 -0.26
N ASP A 247 -22.44 -4.74 1.04
CA ASP A 247 -23.37 -4.37 2.11
C ASP A 247 -23.21 -2.92 2.59
N GLN A 248 -22.05 -2.30 2.36
CA GLN A 248 -21.76 -0.94 2.77
C GLN A 248 -22.71 0.07 2.10
N ALA A 249 -23.14 1.07 2.87
CA ALA A 249 -23.86 2.22 2.34
C ALA A 249 -22.89 3.07 1.49
N PHE A 250 -23.31 3.40 0.28
CA PHE A 250 -22.43 4.02 -0.70
C PHE A 250 -22.04 5.44 -0.29
N ALA A 251 -20.74 5.76 -0.40
CA ALA A 251 -20.19 7.02 0.12
C ALA A 251 -20.88 8.28 -0.44
N LYS A 252 -21.24 8.25 -1.74
CA LYS A 252 -21.89 9.38 -2.42
C LYS A 252 -23.42 9.39 -2.27
N ASP A 253 -24.03 8.28 -1.88
CA ASP A 253 -25.47 8.16 -1.62
C ASP A 253 -25.74 7.10 -0.55
N GLN A 254 -25.83 7.55 0.70
CA GLN A 254 -26.03 6.69 1.88
C GLN A 254 -27.39 5.97 1.89
N LYS A 255 -28.29 6.27 0.95
CA LYS A 255 -29.58 5.57 0.82
C LYS A 255 -29.46 4.24 0.06
N LYS A 256 -28.36 4.06 -0.68
CA LYS A 256 -28.11 2.86 -1.49
C LYS A 256 -26.89 2.12 -0.96
N SER A 257 -26.91 0.79 -1.03
CA SER A 257 -25.69 0.00 -0.84
C SER A 257 -24.82 0.03 -2.10
N VAL A 258 -23.55 -0.34 -1.98
CA VAL A 258 -22.66 -0.51 -3.14
C VAL A 258 -23.23 -1.53 -4.13
N ALA A 259 -23.79 -2.65 -3.65
CA ALA A 259 -24.46 -3.62 -4.53
C ALA A 259 -25.57 -2.98 -5.36
N GLN A 260 -26.40 -2.13 -4.75
CA GLN A 260 -27.50 -1.47 -5.47
C GLN A 260 -26.97 -0.53 -6.56
N VAL A 261 -25.93 0.24 -6.26
CA VAL A 261 -25.30 1.16 -7.23
C VAL A 261 -24.70 0.40 -8.42
N VAL A 262 -24.05 -0.73 -8.16
CA VAL A 262 -23.46 -1.57 -9.22
C VAL A 262 -24.54 -2.28 -10.05
N ALA A 263 -25.62 -2.75 -9.42
CA ALA A 263 -26.74 -3.38 -10.10
C ALA A 263 -27.53 -2.40 -10.99
N GLU A 264 -27.60 -1.12 -10.63
CA GLU A 264 -28.29 -0.09 -11.43
C GLU A 264 -27.68 0.12 -12.83
N VAL A 265 -26.38 -0.17 -12.99
CA VAL A 265 -25.72 -0.18 -14.30
C VAL A 265 -25.72 -1.56 -14.96
N GLY A 266 -26.38 -2.55 -14.35
CA GLY A 266 -26.43 -3.93 -14.83
C GLY A 266 -25.08 -4.65 -14.76
N GLY A 267 -24.17 -4.20 -13.91
CA GLY A 267 -22.80 -4.72 -13.80
C GLY A 267 -22.53 -5.46 -12.49
N THR A 268 -21.26 -5.84 -12.33
CA THR A 268 -20.75 -6.55 -11.14
C THR A 268 -19.32 -6.10 -10.82
N VAL A 269 -19.02 -5.96 -9.52
CA VAL A 269 -17.64 -5.87 -9.01
C VAL A 269 -17.21 -7.28 -8.64
N THR A 270 -16.07 -7.72 -9.17
CA THR A 270 -15.61 -9.12 -9.05
C THR A 270 -14.49 -9.30 -8.03
N SER A 271 -13.75 -8.23 -7.73
CA SER A 271 -12.63 -8.25 -6.78
C SER A 271 -12.19 -6.82 -6.46
N PHE A 272 -11.48 -6.64 -5.35
CA PHE A 272 -10.74 -5.42 -5.09
C PHE A 272 -9.47 -5.71 -4.30
N ALA A 273 -8.52 -4.79 -4.37
CA ALA A 273 -7.37 -4.73 -3.47
C ALA A 273 -7.23 -3.31 -2.95
N ARG A 274 -6.89 -3.15 -1.68
CA ARG A 274 -6.69 -1.84 -1.05
C ARG A 274 -5.45 -1.86 -0.18
N PHE A 275 -4.51 -0.96 -0.44
CA PHE A 275 -3.39 -0.68 0.45
C PHE A 275 -3.50 0.73 1.02
N ARG A 276 -3.10 0.86 2.29
CA ARG A 276 -2.84 2.14 2.95
C ARG A 276 -1.46 2.04 3.58
N VAL A 277 -0.60 2.99 3.24
CA VAL A 277 0.77 3.05 3.78
C VAL A 277 0.74 2.94 5.30
N GLY A 278 1.51 2.00 5.84
CA GLY A 278 1.68 1.82 7.27
C GLY A 278 0.56 1.05 7.99
N ALA A 279 -0.57 0.80 7.33
CA ALA A 279 -1.73 0.11 7.89
C ALA A 279 -1.56 -1.41 8.01
#